data_AF-A0A383AKR1-F1
#
_entry.id   AF-A0A383AKR1-F1
#
_cell.length_a   1.000
_cell.length_b   1.000
_cell.length_c   1.000
_cell.angle_alpha   90.00
_cell.angle_beta   90.00
_cell.angle_gamma   90.00
#
_symmetry.space_group_name_H-M   'P 1'
#
loop_
_entity.id
_entity.type
_entity.pdbx_description
1 polymer ?
#
loop_
_entity_poly.entity_id
_entity_poly.type
_entity_poly.pdbx_seq_one_letter_code
_entity_poly.pdbx_strand_id
1 'polypeptide(L)'
;MNKDTIMSDFVPGIIAGSINAIVCIVSAMALAALLFTGPLASFLSQGIGILLLGTIIFAVFSALTATYPLIFSAPQDIPIAILALMAATVAAGVGSELDAEQAYQFVFVAIGLSSILVGLFFYFLGRFKLGKLVRYIPFPVVGGFLAG
;
A
#
# COMPACT_ATOMS: atom_id res chain seq x y z
N MET A 1 -3.88 17.12 -23.95
CA MET A 1 -4.68 16.06 -24.61
C MET A 1 -5.81 16.73 -25.37
N ASN A 2 -6.01 16.39 -26.64
CA ASN A 2 -7.10 16.93 -27.44
C ASN A 2 -8.42 16.28 -26.96
N LYS A 3 -9.55 17.01 -26.98
CA LYS A 3 -10.84 16.48 -26.49
C LYS A 3 -11.25 15.18 -27.21
N ASP A 4 -10.86 15.04 -28.47
CA ASP A 4 -11.17 13.89 -29.33
C ASP A 4 -10.46 12.60 -28.90
N THR A 5 -9.32 12.70 -28.21
CA THR A 5 -8.57 11.52 -27.70
C THR A 5 -9.19 10.94 -26.43
N ILE A 6 -9.79 11.79 -25.58
CA ILE A 6 -10.43 11.37 -24.33
C ILE A 6 -11.62 10.43 -24.58
N MET A 7 -12.37 10.68 -25.66
CA MET A 7 -13.55 9.91 -26.00
C MET A 7 -13.21 8.58 -26.70
N SER A 8 -12.10 8.55 -27.46
CA SER A 8 -11.50 7.32 -28.02
C SER A 8 -11.02 6.36 -26.93
N ASP A 9 -10.40 6.89 -25.88
CA ASP A 9 -9.72 6.07 -24.86
C ASP A 9 -10.63 5.70 -23.69
N PHE A 10 -11.91 6.09 -23.72
CA PHE A 10 -12.85 5.84 -22.64
C PHE A 10 -13.14 4.35 -22.41
N VAL A 11 -13.46 3.62 -23.49
CA VAL A 11 -13.73 2.16 -23.40
C VAL A 11 -12.47 1.39 -23.00
N PRO A 12 -11.30 1.59 -23.63
CA PRO A 12 -10.04 1.00 -23.17
C PRO A 12 -9.71 1.36 -21.71
N GLY A 13 -9.98 2.60 -21.29
CA GLY A 13 -9.74 3.08 -19.93
C GLY A 13 -10.58 2.36 -18.87
N ILE A 14 -11.87 2.13 -19.15
CA ILE A 14 -12.75 1.36 -18.26
C ILE A 14 -12.27 -0.10 -18.16
N ILE A 15 -11.90 -0.71 -19.29
CA ILE A 15 -11.42 -2.10 -19.30
C ILE A 15 -10.12 -2.21 -18.49
N ALA A 16 -9.15 -1.33 -18.76
CA ALA A 16 -7.87 -1.31 -18.05
C ALA A 16 -8.07 -1.05 -16.54
N GLY A 17 -8.90 -0.06 -16.19
CA GLY A 17 -9.23 0.24 -14.78
C GLY A 17 -9.92 -0.92 -14.08
N SER A 18 -10.80 -1.65 -14.75
CA SER A 18 -11.50 -2.82 -14.19
C SER A 18 -10.55 -3.98 -13.94
N ILE A 19 -9.70 -4.33 -14.92
CA ILE A 19 -8.68 -5.36 -14.76
C ILE A 19 -7.76 -5.01 -13.59
N ASN A 20 -7.34 -3.75 -13.54
CA ASN A 20 -6.47 -3.25 -12.50
C ASN A 20 -7.10 -3.28 -11.11
N ALA A 21 -8.39 -2.96 -11.01
CA ALA A 21 -9.15 -3.05 -9.76
C ALA A 21 -9.19 -4.50 -9.24
N ILE A 22 -9.42 -5.48 -10.13
CA ILE A 22 -9.41 -6.90 -9.76
C ILE A 22 -8.03 -7.31 -9.21
N VAL A 23 -6.95 -6.92 -9.89
CA VAL A 23 -5.58 -7.21 -9.43
C VAL A 23 -5.35 -6.59 -8.05
N CYS A 24 -5.69 -5.31 -7.85
CA CYS A 24 -5.55 -4.65 -6.56
C CYS A 24 -6.36 -5.32 -5.44
N ILE A 25 -7.58 -5.78 -5.72
CA ILE A 25 -8.42 -6.46 -4.72
C ILE A 25 -7.78 -7.79 -4.31
N VAL A 26 -7.37 -8.60 -5.28
CA VAL A 26 -6.73 -9.90 -5.03
C VAL A 26 -5.42 -9.71 -4.26
N SER A 27 -4.59 -8.74 -4.68
CA SER A 27 -3.35 -8.40 -3.99
C SER A 27 -3.60 -7.91 -2.58
N ALA A 28 -4.55 -7.00 -2.35
CA ALA A 28 -4.88 -6.50 -1.01
C ALA A 28 -5.33 -7.63 -0.08
N MET A 29 -6.16 -8.56 -0.57
CA MET A 29 -6.59 -9.72 0.21
C MET A 29 -5.43 -10.66 0.55
N ALA A 30 -4.58 -10.98 -0.43
CA ALA A 30 -3.43 -11.86 -0.23
C ALA A 30 -2.42 -11.24 0.75
N LEU A 31 -2.15 -9.95 0.62
CA LEU A 31 -1.22 -9.22 1.48
C LEU A 31 -1.79 -9.02 2.90
N ALA A 32 -3.11 -8.82 3.04
CA ALA A 32 -3.76 -8.84 4.35
C ALA A 32 -3.63 -10.21 5.02
N ALA A 33 -3.77 -11.30 4.26
CA ALA A 33 -3.61 -12.65 4.76
C ALA A 33 -2.17 -12.98 5.18
N LEU A 34 -1.14 -12.29 4.67
CA LEU A 34 0.22 -12.40 5.20
C LEU A 34 0.38 -11.73 6.57
N LEU A 35 -0.32 -10.60 6.78
CA LEU A 35 -0.16 -9.78 7.98
C LEU A 35 -1.03 -10.26 9.15
N PHE A 36 -2.27 -10.69 8.89
CA PHE A 36 -3.22 -11.14 9.91
C PHE A 36 -3.28 -12.67 9.96
N THR A 37 -2.23 -13.28 10.53
CA THR A 37 -2.10 -14.73 10.71
C THR A 37 -1.96 -15.11 12.19
N GLY A 38 -2.04 -16.42 12.50
CA GLY A 38 -1.85 -16.93 13.85
C GLY A 38 -2.85 -16.32 14.85
N PRO A 39 -2.38 -15.77 15.99
CA PRO A 39 -3.26 -15.11 16.97
C PRO A 39 -4.09 -13.94 16.42
N LEU A 40 -3.66 -13.32 15.31
CA LEU A 40 -4.39 -12.23 14.66
C LEU A 40 -5.37 -12.70 13.57
N ALA A 41 -5.45 -14.01 13.28
CA ALA A 41 -6.26 -14.53 12.17
C ALA A 41 -7.76 -14.23 12.31
N SER A 42 -8.27 -14.09 13.53
CA SER A 42 -9.66 -13.66 13.80
C SER A 42 -9.95 -12.24 13.29
N PHE A 43 -8.92 -11.41 13.13
CA PHE A 43 -9.01 -10.04 12.66
C PHE A 43 -8.71 -9.88 11.15
N LEU A 44 -8.59 -10.99 10.42
CA LEU A 44 -8.28 -10.98 8.99
C LEU A 44 -9.28 -10.15 8.18
N SER A 45 -10.58 -10.26 8.49
CA SER A 45 -11.63 -9.51 7.80
C SER A 45 -11.46 -7.99 7.93
N GLN A 46 -11.07 -7.53 9.12
CA GLN A 46 -10.77 -6.13 9.41
C GLN A 46 -9.51 -5.70 8.65
N GLY A 47 -8.48 -6.56 8.64
CA GLY A 47 -7.26 -6.36 7.87
C GLY A 47 -7.51 -6.14 6.38
N ILE A 48 -8.30 -7.03 5.76
CA ILE A 48 -8.72 -6.88 4.36
C ILE A 48 -9.43 -5.54 4.15
N GLY A 49 -10.36 -5.18 5.05
CA GLY A 49 -11.09 -3.92 5.00
C GLY A 49 -10.16 -2.70 5.01
N ILE A 50 -9.15 -2.68 5.88
CA ILE A 50 -8.18 -1.58 5.99
C ILE A 50 -7.36 -1.44 4.71
N LEU A 51 -6.85 -2.54 4.16
CA LEU A 51 -6.06 -2.50 2.93
C LEU A 51 -6.89 -2.10 1.72
N LEU A 52 -8.11 -2.61 1.58
CA LEU A 52 -9.01 -2.22 0.48
C LEU A 52 -9.40 -0.75 0.58
N LEU A 53 -9.76 -0.28 1.78
CA LEU A 53 -10.11 1.12 2.00
C LEU A 53 -8.92 2.04 1.70
N GLY A 54 -7.72 1.70 2.18
CA GLY A 54 -6.49 2.42 1.87
C GLY A 54 -6.23 2.47 0.36
N THR A 55 -6.43 1.35 -0.34
CA THR A 55 -6.28 1.26 -1.80
C THR A 55 -7.25 2.19 -2.52
N ILE A 56 -8.52 2.23 -2.11
CA ILE A 56 -9.53 3.12 -2.70
C ILE A 56 -9.16 4.58 -2.46
N ILE A 57 -8.78 4.94 -1.23
CA ILE A 57 -8.38 6.31 -0.88
C ILE A 57 -7.21 6.75 -1.76
N PHE A 58 -6.16 5.93 -1.87
CA PHE A 58 -5.00 6.24 -2.70
C PHE A 58 -5.33 6.27 -4.20
N ALA A 59 -6.18 5.36 -4.69
CA ALA A 59 -6.61 5.36 -6.09
C ALA A 59 -7.35 6.65 -6.46
N VAL A 60 -8.29 7.10 -5.60
CA VAL A 60 -9.02 8.37 -5.78
C VAL A 60 -8.06 9.56 -5.69
N PHE A 61 -7.18 9.59 -4.69
CA PHE A 61 -6.20 10.66 -4.54
C PHE A 61 -5.27 10.75 -5.75
N SER A 62 -4.79 9.60 -6.22
CA SER A 62 -3.94 9.49 -7.40
C SER A 62 -4.68 9.95 -8.65
N ALA A 63 -5.93 9.51 -8.86
CA ALA A 63 -6.73 9.93 -10.02
C ALA A 63 -6.94 11.45 -10.09
N LEU A 64 -7.06 12.13 -8.94
CA LEU A 64 -7.27 13.57 -8.86
C LEU A 64 -5.97 14.41 -8.92
N THR A 65 -4.84 13.85 -8.48
CA THR A 65 -3.58 14.60 -8.31
C THR A 65 -2.49 14.22 -9.31
N ALA A 66 -2.63 13.07 -9.98
CA ALA A 66 -1.66 12.57 -10.95
C ALA A 66 -1.50 13.56 -12.11
N THR A 67 -0.25 13.98 -12.34
CA THR A 67 0.12 14.81 -13.50
C THR A 67 0.50 13.96 -14.72
N TYR A 68 0.69 12.65 -14.54
CA TYR A 68 1.10 11.72 -15.58
C TYR A 68 0.03 10.64 -15.83
N PRO A 69 -0.27 10.32 -17.10
CA PRO A 69 -1.40 9.44 -17.47
C PRO A 69 -1.20 7.96 -17.10
N LEU A 70 -0.01 7.56 -16.63
CA LEU A 70 0.38 6.17 -16.37
C LEU A 70 0.71 5.90 -14.89
N ILE A 71 0.13 6.66 -13.97
CA ILE A 71 0.35 6.43 -12.54
C ILE A 71 -0.57 5.31 -12.05
N PHE A 72 0.04 4.19 -11.66
CA PHE A 72 -0.63 3.07 -11.02
C PHE A 72 -0.25 3.01 -9.54
N SER A 73 -1.25 3.15 -8.66
CA SER A 73 -1.10 2.99 -7.22
C SER A 73 -1.72 1.66 -6.80
N ALA A 74 -0.90 0.73 -6.33
CA ALA A 74 -1.31 -0.60 -5.89
C ALA A 74 -0.87 -0.86 -4.45
N PRO A 75 -1.52 -1.81 -3.73
CA PRO A 75 -0.94 -2.40 -2.53
C PRO A 75 0.49 -2.86 -2.80
N GLN A 76 1.42 -2.51 -1.91
CA GLN A 76 2.83 -2.83 -2.04
C GLN A 76 3.19 -4.02 -1.13
N ASP A 77 3.91 -4.99 -1.67
CA ASP A 77 4.35 -6.21 -0.99
C ASP A 77 5.48 -5.96 0.01
N ILE A 78 6.51 -5.19 -0.37
CA ILE A 78 7.69 -4.92 0.47
C ILE A 78 7.30 -4.29 1.82
N PRO A 79 6.50 -3.20 1.89
CA PRO A 79 6.11 -2.63 3.18
C PRO A 79 5.25 -3.60 4.01
N ILE A 80 4.42 -4.42 3.36
CA ILE A 80 3.56 -5.37 4.06
C ILE A 80 4.37 -6.51 4.66
N ALA A 81 5.43 -6.98 4.00
CA ALA A 81 6.33 -7.97 4.59
C ALA A 81 6.96 -7.45 5.89
N ILE A 82 7.38 -6.18 5.91
CA ILE A 82 7.92 -5.52 7.12
C ILE A 82 6.85 -5.40 8.21
N LEU A 83 5.63 -4.97 7.85
CA LEU A 83 4.52 -4.85 8.79
C LEU A 83 4.06 -6.22 9.32
N ALA A 84 4.12 -7.27 8.50
CA ALA A 84 3.80 -8.64 8.90
C ALA A 84 4.84 -9.17 9.90
N LEU A 85 6.13 -8.88 9.71
CA LEU A 85 7.17 -9.20 10.69
C LEU A 85 6.90 -8.51 12.03
N MET A 86 6.55 -7.21 12.00
CA MET A 86 6.16 -6.47 13.20
C MET A 86 4.88 -7.06 13.85
N ALA A 87 3.87 -7.41 13.05
CA ALA A 87 2.66 -8.03 13.58
C ALA A 87 2.97 -9.38 14.24
N ALA A 88 3.86 -10.19 13.65
CA ALA A 88 4.29 -11.46 14.21
C ALA A 88 5.05 -11.30 15.54
N THR A 89 5.90 -10.27 15.69
CA THR A 89 6.60 -10.01 16.96
C THR A 89 5.63 -9.58 18.06
N VAL A 90 4.63 -8.77 17.74
CA VAL A 90 3.57 -8.39 18.69
C VAL A 90 2.70 -9.61 19.04
N ALA A 91 2.35 -10.43 18.05
CA ALA A 91 1.55 -11.65 18.23
C ALA A 91 2.23 -12.67 19.15
N ALA A 92 3.56 -12.71 19.18
CA ALA A 92 4.31 -13.60 20.05
C ALA A 92 4.13 -13.30 21.55
N GLY A 93 3.70 -12.08 21.91
CA GLY A 93 3.33 -11.71 23.28
C GLY A 93 1.90 -12.07 23.68
N VAL A 94 1.10 -12.61 22.74
CA VAL A 94 -0.29 -12.99 23.00
C VAL A 94 -0.33 -14.26 23.87
N GLY A 95 -1.10 -14.20 24.96
CA GLY A 95 -1.24 -15.28 25.93
C GLY A 95 -0.26 -15.23 27.10
N SER A 96 0.84 -14.48 26.98
CA SER A 96 1.77 -14.21 28.10
C SER A 96 1.49 -12.85 28.74
N GLU A 97 1.41 -11.80 27.93
CA GLU A 97 1.30 -10.40 28.39
C GLU A 97 0.11 -9.66 27.79
N LEU A 98 -0.37 -10.11 26.62
CA LEU A 98 -1.39 -9.43 25.83
C LEU A 98 -2.52 -10.39 25.44
N ASP A 99 -3.72 -9.84 25.32
CA ASP A 99 -4.81 -10.51 24.60
C ASP A 99 -4.70 -10.23 23.08
N ALA A 100 -5.32 -11.10 22.27
CA ALA A 100 -5.32 -10.98 20.82
C ALA A 100 -5.94 -9.65 20.34
N GLU A 101 -6.95 -9.14 21.05
CA GLU A 101 -7.56 -7.84 20.75
C GLU A 101 -6.57 -6.68 20.97
N GLN A 102 -5.80 -6.72 22.05
CA GLN A 102 -4.80 -5.68 22.35
C GLN A 102 -3.67 -5.70 21.31
N ALA A 103 -3.22 -6.89 20.92
CA ALA A 103 -2.25 -7.05 19.83
C ALA A 103 -2.79 -6.48 18.51
N TYR A 104 -4.04 -6.78 18.16
CA TYR A 104 -4.70 -6.22 16.99
C TYR A 104 -4.77 -4.69 17.03
N GLN A 105 -5.22 -4.10 18.14
CA GLN A 105 -5.32 -2.66 18.31
C GLN A 105 -3.96 -1.98 18.16
N PHE A 106 -2.90 -2.57 18.73
CA PHE A 106 -1.54 -2.07 18.55
C PHE A 106 -1.11 -2.10 17.07
N VAL A 107 -1.29 -3.23 16.39
CA VAL A 107 -0.95 -3.38 14.96
C VAL A 107 -1.74 -2.38 14.11
N PHE A 108 -3.03 -2.21 14.38
CA PHE A 108 -3.89 -1.24 13.69
C PHE A 108 -3.36 0.19 13.82
N VAL A 109 -3.06 0.61 15.05
CA VAL A 109 -2.55 1.96 15.33
C VAL A 109 -1.16 2.14 14.73
N ALA A 110 -0.29 1.11 14.81
CA ALA A 110 1.06 1.14 14.24
C ALA A 110 1.00 1.35 12.72
N ILE A 111 0.15 0.60 12.00
CA ILE A 111 -0.06 0.75 10.56
C ILE A 111 -0.57 2.16 10.22
N GLY A 112 -1.58 2.64 10.96
CA GLY A 112 -2.15 3.97 10.73
C GLY A 112 -1.13 5.10 10.95
N LEU A 113 -0.42 5.05 12.07
CA LEU A 113 0.58 6.06 12.44
C LEU A 113 1.77 6.03 11.47
N SER A 114 2.29 4.84 11.13
CA SER A 114 3.39 4.72 10.17
C SER A 114 2.98 5.25 8.80
N SER A 115 1.76 4.95 8.35
CA SER A 115 1.24 5.43 7.06
C SER A 115 1.15 6.96 7.02
N ILE A 116 0.66 7.59 8.10
CA ILE A 116 0.60 9.05 8.21
C ILE A 116 2.00 9.66 8.20
N LEU A 117 2.93 9.12 8.99
CA LEU A 117 4.30 9.63 9.07
C LEU A 117 5.02 9.50 7.73
N VAL A 118 4.89 8.35 7.06
CA VAL A 118 5.45 8.12 5.73
C VAL A 118 4.81 9.05 4.70
N GLY A 119 3.49 9.25 4.74
CA GLY A 119 2.77 10.18 3.88
C GLY A 119 3.25 11.62 4.05
N LEU A 120 3.40 12.08 5.30
CA LEU A 120 3.97 13.39 5.61
C LEU A 120 5.41 13.53 5.11
N PHE A 121 6.24 12.51 5.33
CA PHE A 121 7.61 12.48 4.85
C PHE A 121 7.67 12.65 3.31
N PHE A 122 6.89 11.86 2.56
CA PHE A 122 6.84 11.97 1.10
C PHE A 122 6.23 13.28 0.63
N TYR A 123 5.25 13.83 1.35
CA TYR A 123 4.70 15.15 1.07
C TYR A 123 5.78 16.24 1.16
N PHE A 124 6.60 16.24 2.22
CA PHE A 124 7.71 17.18 2.35
C PHE A 124 8.78 16.95 1.27
N LEU A 125 9.13 15.70 0.98
CA LEU A 125 10.08 15.36 -0.08
C LEU A 125 9.64 15.92 -1.45
N GLY A 126 8.35 15.78 -1.78
CA GLY A 126 7.73 16.36 -2.96
C GLY A 126 7.73 17.89 -2.92
N ARG A 127 7.38 18.50 -1.78
CA ARG A 127 7.33 19.97 -1.59
C ARG A 127 8.68 20.64 -1.81
N PHE A 128 9.77 19.98 -1.43
CA PHE A 128 11.15 20.44 -1.62
C PHE A 128 11.77 19.98 -2.96
N LYS A 129 11.01 19.29 -3.82
CA LYS A 129 11.48 18.77 -5.14
C LYS A 129 12.70 17.85 -5.02
N LEU A 130 12.82 17.14 -3.90
CA LEU A 130 13.96 16.26 -3.61
C LEU A 130 13.90 14.94 -4.41
N GLY A 131 12.80 14.65 -5.11
CA GLY A 131 12.75 13.55 -6.07
C GLY A 131 13.81 13.63 -7.19
N LYS A 132 14.38 14.82 -7.45
CA LYS A 132 15.52 14.98 -8.37
C LYS A 132 16.78 14.27 -7.90
N LEU A 133 16.86 13.84 -6.64
CA LEU A 133 17.99 13.08 -6.10
C LEU A 133 18.02 11.63 -6.59
N VAL A 134 16.88 11.09 -7.06
CA VAL A 134 16.79 9.70 -7.56
C VAL A 134 17.78 9.41 -8.70
N ARG A 135 18.15 10.43 -9.50
CA ARG A 135 19.14 10.29 -10.58
C ARG A 135 20.56 9.96 -10.11
N TYR A 136 20.84 10.04 -8.82
CA TYR A 136 22.14 9.70 -8.24
C TYR A 136 22.20 8.26 -7.72
N ILE A 137 21.09 7.50 -7.76
CA ILE A 137 21.08 6.10 -7.34
C ILE A 137 21.76 5.24 -8.43
N PRO A 138 22.86 4.52 -8.12
CA PRO A 138 23.52 3.66 -9.08
C PRO A 138 22.62 2.50 -9.53
N PHE A 139 22.67 2.12 -10.82
CA PHE A 139 21.92 0.98 -11.35
C PHE A 139 22.10 -0.33 -10.56
N PRO A 140 23.31 -0.69 -10.05
CA PRO A 140 23.47 -1.90 -9.24
C PRO A 140 22.62 -1.90 -7.96
N VAL A 141 22.38 -0.74 -7.35
CA VAL A 141 21.55 -0.62 -6.14
C VAL A 141 20.08 -0.86 -6.46
N VAL A 142 19.59 -0.29 -7.57
CA VAL A 142 18.23 -0.50 -8.05
C VAL A 142 18.00 -1.97 -8.41
N GLY A 143 18.93 -2.57 -9.15
CA GLY A 143 18.85 -3.98 -9.54
C GLY A 143 18.89 -4.93 -8.34
N GLY A 144 19.79 -4.68 -7.38
CA GLY A 144 19.88 -5.51 -6.17
C GLY A 144 18.64 -5.43 -5.29
N PHE A 145 18.05 -4.23 -5.12
CA PHE A 145 16.83 -4.04 -4.33
C PHE A 145 15.60 -4.70 -4.97
N LEU A 146 15.47 -4.67 -6.31
CA LEU A 146 14.33 -5.30 -7.00
C LEU A 146 14.46 -6.82 -7.12
N ALA A 147 15.67 -7.37 -6.96
CA ALA A 147 15.92 -8.80 -7.05
C ALA A 147 15.77 -9.56 -5.71
N GLY A 148 15.74 -8.83 -4.58
CA GLY A 148 15.59 -9.39 -3.24
C GLY A 148 14.17 -9.22 -2.71
#